data_AF-A0A1H5Q7H5-F1
#
_entry.id   AF-A0A1H5Q7H5-F1
#
_cell.length_a   1.000
_cell.length_b   1.000
_cell.length_c   1.000
_cell.angle_alpha   90.00
_cell.angle_beta   90.00
_cell.angle_gamma   90.00
#
_symmetry.space_group_name_H-M   'P 1'
#
loop_
_entity.id
_entity.type
_entity.pdbx_description
1 polymer ?
#
loop_
_entity_poly.entity_id
_entity_poly.type
_entity_poly.pdbx_seq_one_letter_code
_entity_poly.pdbx_strand_id
1 'polypeptide(L)'
;MNGSRRVSVVVALFVLALSSLFVGQASAGTQTAATTEATCTGAGSCWFTWGRITAGDCTMDQAKWTLNRNGSASFEAVIISSDSDDAWLMWPVATDVNGFVLGPITHGGDPKFVRGTVKNQWTWWFDAGSFDPAWFDRIQSMRLTSHC
;
A
#
# COMPACT_ATOMS: atom_id res chain seq x y z
N MET A 1 -29.16 -58.38 -3.48
CA MET A 1 -30.15 -58.83 -2.49
C MET A 1 -29.75 -58.31 -1.12
N ASN A 2 -30.67 -57.54 -0.54
CA ASN A 2 -30.82 -57.05 0.84
C ASN A 2 -29.73 -57.30 1.88
N GLY A 3 -29.27 -56.21 2.47
CA GLY A 3 -28.63 -56.16 3.78
C GLY A 3 -29.04 -54.90 4.55
N SER A 4 -30.32 -54.78 4.91
CA SER A 4 -30.81 -53.75 5.82
C SER A 4 -30.45 -54.11 7.26
N ARG A 5 -29.63 -53.29 7.94
CA ARG A 5 -29.60 -53.22 9.41
C ARG A 5 -30.01 -51.82 9.84
N ARG A 6 -31.12 -51.79 10.59
CA ARG A 6 -31.67 -50.63 11.27
C ARG A 6 -31.05 -50.49 12.67
N VAL A 7 -31.23 -49.29 13.22
CA VAL A 7 -31.29 -48.91 14.64
C VAL A 7 -29.93 -48.69 15.32
N SER A 8 -29.59 -47.44 15.67
CA SER A 8 -29.96 -46.88 16.98
C SER A 8 -29.51 -45.42 17.10
N VAL A 9 -30.43 -44.56 17.50
CA VAL A 9 -30.19 -43.17 17.91
C VAL A 9 -29.60 -43.20 19.32
N VAL A 10 -28.45 -42.56 19.53
CA VAL A 10 -28.01 -42.14 20.86
C VAL A 10 -27.71 -40.65 20.79
N VAL A 11 -28.60 -39.89 21.42
CA VAL A 11 -28.44 -38.47 21.72
C VAL A 11 -27.37 -38.35 22.81
N ALA A 12 -26.28 -37.64 22.51
CA ALA A 12 -25.34 -37.18 23.52
C ALA A 12 -25.29 -35.65 23.47
N LEU A 13 -26.05 -35.03 24.37
CA LEU A 13 -25.89 -33.64 24.76
C LEU A 13 -24.55 -33.50 25.49
N PHE A 14 -23.59 -32.80 24.86
CA PHE A 14 -22.43 -32.26 25.57
C PHE A 14 -22.45 -30.74 25.43
N VAL A 15 -22.96 -30.09 26.48
CA VAL A 15 -22.79 -28.66 26.72
C VAL A 15 -21.39 -28.48 27.30
N LEU A 16 -20.47 -27.94 26.50
CA LEU A 16 -19.21 -27.39 26.99
C LEU A 16 -19.25 -25.88 26.77
N ALA A 17 -19.68 -25.18 27.82
CA ALA A 17 -19.36 -23.77 27.99
C ALA A 17 -17.86 -23.68 28.27
N LEU A 18 -17.08 -23.21 27.29
CA LEU A 18 -15.78 -22.63 27.56
C LEU A 18 -15.84 -21.13 27.29
N SER A 19 -15.58 -20.43 28.38
CA SER A 19 -15.37 -19.01 28.56
C SER A 19 -14.39 -18.40 27.57
N SER A 20 -14.68 -17.14 27.28
CA SER A 20 -14.00 -16.19 26.40
C SER A 20 -12.48 -16.18 26.52
N LEU A 21 -11.82 -16.31 25.36
CA LEU A 21 -10.59 -15.58 25.09
C LEU A 21 -10.92 -14.63 23.93
N PHE A 22 -11.21 -13.37 24.26
CA PHE A 22 -10.99 -12.30 23.30
C PHE A 22 -9.47 -12.26 23.08
N VAL A 23 -8.99 -13.05 22.13
CA VAL A 23 -7.74 -12.74 21.47
C VAL A 23 -8.02 -11.39 20.83
N GLY A 24 -7.55 -10.32 21.46
CA GLY A 24 -7.44 -9.04 20.78
C GLY A 24 -6.65 -9.32 19.51
N GLN A 25 -7.32 -9.25 18.36
CA GLN A 25 -6.59 -9.11 17.11
C GLN A 25 -5.72 -7.88 17.33
N ALA A 26 -4.42 -8.11 17.49
CA ALA A 26 -3.47 -7.11 17.08
C ALA A 26 -3.86 -6.80 15.63
N SER A 27 -4.41 -5.61 15.38
CA SER A 27 -4.50 -5.08 14.03
C SER A 27 -3.06 -4.94 13.56
N ALA A 28 -2.51 -6.01 12.99
CA ALA A 28 -1.44 -5.86 12.03
C ALA A 28 -2.01 -4.92 10.97
N GLY A 29 -1.53 -3.68 10.96
CA GLY A 29 -2.01 -2.65 10.04
C GLY A 29 -2.00 -3.24 8.63
N THR A 30 -3.18 -3.35 8.02
CA THR A 30 -3.30 -3.86 6.66
C THR A 30 -2.56 -2.87 5.77
N GLN A 31 -1.42 -3.28 5.22
CA GLN A 31 -0.74 -2.48 4.20
C GLN A 31 -1.67 -2.36 2.99
N THR A 32 -2.11 -1.14 2.71
CA THR A 32 -2.94 -0.84 1.54
C THR A 32 -2.04 -0.53 0.36
N ALA A 33 -2.25 -1.22 -0.76
CA ALA A 33 -1.58 -0.93 -2.01
C ALA A 33 -2.55 -0.28 -3.01
N ALA A 34 -2.16 0.84 -3.60
CA ALA A 34 -2.90 1.52 -4.66
C ALA A 34 -2.09 1.55 -5.95
N THR A 35 -2.68 1.20 -7.09
CA THR A 35 -2.01 1.22 -8.40
C THR A 35 -2.60 2.33 -9.27
N THR A 36 -1.75 3.01 -10.02
CA THR A 36 -2.17 4.01 -11.01
C THR A 36 -1.37 3.86 -12.31
N GLU A 37 -1.94 4.30 -13.41
CA GLU A 37 -1.30 4.28 -14.72
C GLU A 37 -0.47 5.56 -14.95
N ALA A 38 0.54 5.43 -15.81
CA ALA A 38 1.39 6.53 -16.21
C ALA A 38 0.64 7.51 -17.11
N THR A 39 0.88 8.80 -16.91
CA THR A 39 0.62 9.84 -17.91
C THR A 39 1.95 10.45 -18.33
N CYS A 40 2.30 10.36 -19.62
CA CYS A 40 3.60 10.81 -20.12
C CYS A 40 3.43 12.00 -21.08
N THR A 41 4.18 13.08 -20.88
CA THR A 41 4.28 14.18 -21.87
C THR A 41 5.54 14.01 -22.70
N GLY A 42 5.35 13.69 -23.99
CA GLY A 42 6.46 13.45 -24.89
C GLY A 42 7.36 12.32 -24.40
N ALA A 43 8.64 12.37 -24.75
CA ALA A 43 9.58 11.29 -24.42
C ALA A 43 10.34 11.49 -23.09
N GLY A 44 10.18 12.62 -22.40
CA GLY A 44 11.10 13.02 -21.31
C GLY A 44 10.73 12.55 -19.91
N SER A 45 9.43 12.48 -19.61
CA SER A 45 8.93 12.19 -18.27
C SER A 45 7.53 11.56 -18.29
N CYS A 46 7.25 10.80 -17.24
CA CYS A 46 5.94 10.22 -16.95
C CYS A 46 5.58 10.54 -15.51
N TRP A 47 4.30 10.80 -15.23
CA TRP A 47 3.80 11.00 -13.88
C TRP A 47 2.66 10.05 -13.54
N PHE A 48 2.50 9.84 -12.25
CA PHE A 48 1.57 8.90 -11.63
C PHE A 48 0.85 9.65 -10.53
N THR A 49 -0.47 9.68 -10.56
CA THR A 49 -1.27 10.42 -9.58
C THR A 49 -2.24 9.51 -8.85
N TRP A 50 -2.42 9.79 -7.56
CA TRP A 50 -3.46 9.21 -6.73
C TRP A 50 -4.26 10.33 -6.09
N GLY A 51 -5.55 10.08 -5.91
CA GLY A 51 -6.37 10.88 -5.01
C GLY A 51 -6.13 10.49 -3.56
N ARG A 52 -7.20 10.47 -2.77
CA ARG A 52 -7.16 10.12 -1.36
C ARG A 52 -6.76 8.65 -1.15
N ILE A 53 -5.73 8.44 -0.32
CA ILE A 53 -5.31 7.13 0.21
C ILE A 53 -5.32 7.21 1.74
N THR A 54 -5.84 6.18 2.39
CA THR A 54 -5.89 6.08 3.85
C THR A 54 -5.13 4.84 4.32
N ALA A 55 -4.38 4.98 5.41
CA ALA A 55 -3.76 3.88 6.13
C ALA A 55 -3.81 4.25 7.62
N GLY A 56 -4.25 3.33 8.48
CA GLY A 56 -4.51 3.66 9.88
C GLY A 56 -5.44 4.87 10.00
N ASP A 57 -5.05 5.85 10.81
CA ASP A 57 -5.69 7.15 10.94
C ASP A 57 -5.01 8.27 10.13
N CYS A 58 -3.95 7.95 9.38
CA CYS A 58 -3.37 8.86 8.42
C CYS A 58 -4.14 8.89 7.10
N THR A 59 -4.10 10.05 6.45
CA THR A 59 -4.57 10.23 5.07
C THR A 59 -3.50 10.95 4.25
N MET A 60 -3.23 10.43 3.06
CA MET A 60 -2.49 11.11 2.00
C MET A 60 -3.45 11.48 0.87
N ASP A 61 -3.26 12.65 0.27
CA ASP A 61 -4.08 13.12 -0.85
C ASP A 61 -3.18 13.85 -1.87
N GLN A 62 -3.70 14.03 -3.08
CA GLN A 62 -3.01 14.72 -4.18
C GLN A 62 -1.59 14.18 -4.45
N ALA A 63 -1.39 12.87 -4.23
CA ALA A 63 -0.08 12.28 -4.36
C ALA A 63 0.32 12.17 -5.83
N LYS A 64 1.53 12.62 -6.16
CA LYS A 64 2.08 12.58 -7.50
C LYS A 64 3.55 12.19 -7.49
N TRP A 65 3.87 11.16 -8.25
CA TRP A 65 5.23 10.82 -8.63
C TRP A 65 5.50 11.31 -10.05
N THR A 66 6.65 11.93 -10.29
CA THR A 66 7.16 12.22 -11.63
C THR A 66 8.47 11.47 -11.83
N LEU A 67 8.54 10.61 -12.83
CA LEU A 67 9.74 9.90 -13.25
C LEU A 67 10.30 10.54 -14.51
N ASN A 68 11.59 10.84 -14.52
CA ASN A 68 12.30 11.36 -15.68
C ASN A 68 13.14 10.26 -16.31
N ARG A 69 13.31 10.30 -17.63
CA ARG A 69 14.06 9.29 -18.40
C ARG A 69 15.49 9.05 -17.89
N ASN A 70 16.10 10.05 -17.24
CA ASN A 70 17.44 9.94 -16.68
C ASN A 70 17.52 9.15 -15.35
N GLY A 71 16.41 8.58 -14.87
CA GLY A 71 16.37 7.80 -13.63
C GLY A 71 16.04 8.62 -12.39
N SER A 72 15.89 9.95 -12.50
CA SER A 72 15.46 10.79 -11.39
C SER A 72 13.95 10.73 -11.19
N ALA A 73 13.52 10.80 -9.93
CA ALA A 73 12.13 10.83 -9.53
C ALA A 73 11.87 11.99 -8.55
N SER A 74 10.69 12.61 -8.64
CA SER A 74 10.21 13.58 -7.65
C SER A 74 8.82 13.20 -7.17
N PHE A 75 8.55 13.53 -5.91
CA PHE A 75 7.30 13.25 -5.24
C PHE A 75 6.71 14.52 -4.61
N GLU A 76 5.39 14.65 -4.70
CA GLU A 76 4.61 15.64 -3.96
C GLU A 76 3.30 15.03 -3.48
N ALA A 77 2.86 15.38 -2.27
CA ALA A 77 1.55 15.04 -1.72
C ALA A 77 1.19 15.98 -0.55
N VAL A 78 -0.06 15.87 -0.08
CA VAL A 78 -0.47 16.40 1.22
C VAL A 78 -0.84 15.26 2.15
N ILE A 79 -0.41 15.35 3.41
CA ILE A 79 -0.68 14.33 4.44
C ILE A 79 -1.29 14.96 5.69
N ILE A 80 -2.11 14.18 6.40
CA ILE A 80 -2.70 14.51 7.70
C ILE A 80 -2.79 13.23 8.54
N SER A 81 -2.68 13.36 9.86
CA SER A 81 -3.08 12.30 10.81
C SER A 81 -4.01 12.86 11.89
N SER A 82 -4.75 11.98 12.55
CA SER A 82 -5.56 12.33 13.72
C SER A 82 -4.78 12.26 15.04
N ASP A 83 -3.58 11.67 15.04
CA ASP A 83 -2.64 11.67 16.17
C ASP A 83 -1.36 12.51 15.93
N SER A 84 -0.59 12.76 17.00
CA SER A 84 0.60 13.60 17.00
C SER A 84 1.92 12.87 16.76
N ASP A 85 1.93 11.54 16.88
CA ASP A 85 3.14 10.73 16.82
C ASP A 85 3.20 9.80 15.59
N ASP A 86 2.34 10.05 14.60
CA ASP A 86 2.28 9.21 13.40
C ASP A 86 3.22 9.68 12.30
N ALA A 87 3.60 8.72 11.46
CA ALA A 87 4.28 8.96 10.21
C ALA A 87 3.57 8.23 9.06
N TRP A 88 3.55 8.86 7.90
CA TRP A 88 3.24 8.17 6.66
C TRP A 88 4.48 7.43 6.17
N LEU A 89 4.33 6.14 5.90
CA LEU A 89 5.35 5.30 5.27
C LEU A 89 4.85 4.83 3.90
N MET A 90 5.71 4.84 2.89
CA MET A 90 5.37 4.30 1.58
C MET A 90 6.53 3.61 0.86
N TRP A 91 6.17 2.68 -0.03
CA TRP A 91 7.07 1.94 -0.92
C TRP A 91 6.52 2.00 -2.35
N PRO A 92 6.97 2.97 -3.17
CA PRO A 92 6.59 3.08 -4.56
C PRO A 92 7.35 2.06 -5.42
N VAL A 93 6.63 1.33 -6.27
CA VAL A 93 7.20 0.31 -7.17
C VAL A 93 6.70 0.56 -8.58
N ALA A 94 7.64 0.71 -9.52
CA ALA A 94 7.35 0.80 -10.94
C ALA A 94 7.02 -0.58 -11.51
N THR A 95 5.98 -0.63 -12.34
CA THR A 95 5.49 -1.85 -12.98
C THR A 95 5.25 -1.65 -14.47
N ASP A 96 5.32 -2.74 -15.24
CA ASP A 96 4.95 -2.72 -16.65
C ASP A 96 3.43 -2.91 -16.86
N VAL A 97 3.01 -2.97 -18.12
CA VAL A 97 1.59 -3.13 -18.52
C VAL A 97 0.94 -4.40 -17.97
N ASN A 98 1.73 -5.45 -17.70
CA ASN A 98 1.23 -6.72 -17.18
C ASN A 98 1.33 -6.79 -15.65
N GLY A 99 1.76 -5.70 -15.00
CA GLY A 99 2.01 -5.65 -13.57
C GLY A 99 3.30 -6.32 -13.14
N PHE A 100 4.23 -6.64 -14.05
CA PHE A 100 5.56 -7.12 -13.65
C PHE A 100 6.32 -6.01 -12.95
N VAL A 101 6.92 -6.35 -11.81
CA VAL A 101 7.76 -5.43 -11.03
C VAL A 101 9.04 -5.14 -11.81
N LEU A 102 9.25 -3.87 -12.14
CA LEU A 102 10.47 -3.38 -12.78
C LEU A 102 11.50 -2.94 -11.73
N GLY A 103 11.03 -2.41 -10.60
CA GLY A 103 11.88 -2.06 -9.47
C GLY A 103 11.23 -1.01 -8.56
N PRO A 104 11.78 -0.83 -7.35
CA PRO A 104 11.34 0.24 -6.45
C PRO A 104 11.82 1.61 -6.95
N ILE A 105 11.11 2.65 -6.56
CA ILE A 105 11.69 3.99 -6.45
C ILE A 105 12.44 4.05 -5.11
N THR A 106 13.63 4.64 -5.07
CA THR A 106 14.48 4.67 -3.88
C THR A 106 15.02 6.06 -3.56
N HIS A 107 15.16 6.39 -2.28
CA HIS A 107 15.87 7.57 -1.79
C HIS A 107 17.21 7.11 -1.19
N GLY A 108 18.33 7.46 -1.82
CA GLY A 108 19.65 7.04 -1.34
C GLY A 108 19.85 5.52 -1.28
N GLY A 109 19.11 4.76 -2.11
CA GLY A 109 19.10 3.30 -2.11
C GLY A 109 18.08 2.63 -1.18
N ASP A 110 17.39 3.39 -0.31
CA ASP A 110 16.30 2.87 0.53
C ASP A 110 14.96 2.96 -0.25
N PRO A 111 14.21 1.87 -0.43
CA PRO A 111 12.88 1.91 -1.06
C PRO A 111 11.77 2.48 -0.15
N LYS A 112 12.05 2.71 1.14
CA LYS A 112 11.09 3.22 2.11
C LYS A 112 11.18 4.75 2.20
N PHE A 113 10.04 5.39 1.99
CA PHE A 113 9.86 6.82 2.22
C PHE A 113 9.08 7.04 3.51
N VAL A 114 9.51 7.97 4.35
CA VAL A 114 8.90 8.23 5.66
C VAL A 114 8.73 9.72 5.87
N ARG A 115 7.54 10.13 6.30
CA ARG A 115 7.26 11.51 6.67
C ARG A 115 6.40 11.57 7.92
N GLY A 116 6.91 12.24 8.96
CA GLY A 116 6.12 12.55 10.16
C GLY A 116 4.94 13.47 9.82
N THR A 117 3.84 13.29 10.54
CA THR A 117 2.63 14.08 10.40
C THR A 117 2.50 15.10 11.53
N VAL A 118 1.51 15.99 11.40
CA VAL A 118 1.10 16.90 12.48
C VAL A 118 -0.39 16.68 12.72
N LYS A 119 -0.76 16.46 13.99
CA LYS A 119 -2.13 16.18 14.41
C LYS A 119 -3.13 17.18 13.85
N ASN A 120 -4.10 16.68 13.10
CA ASN A 120 -5.19 17.43 12.48
C ASN A 120 -4.75 18.59 11.57
N GLN A 121 -3.53 18.54 11.03
CA GLN A 121 -3.00 19.56 10.13
C GLN A 121 -2.49 18.96 8.82
N TRP A 122 -3.08 19.40 7.71
CA TRP A 122 -2.57 19.10 6.37
C TRP A 122 -1.17 19.68 6.18
N THR A 123 -0.23 18.83 5.80
CA THR A 123 1.17 19.19 5.58
C THR A 123 1.59 18.76 4.18
N TRP A 124 2.22 19.69 3.44
CA TRP A 124 2.86 19.35 2.18
C TRP A 124 4.10 18.49 2.43
N TRP A 125 4.23 17.44 1.62
CA TRP A 125 5.42 16.60 1.57
C TRP A 125 5.97 16.61 0.15
N PHE A 126 7.22 17.03 0.03
CA PHE A 126 8.02 16.90 -1.18
C PHE A 126 9.18 15.96 -0.90
N ASP A 127 9.48 15.08 -1.85
CA ASP A 127 10.62 14.17 -1.77
C ASP A 127 11.26 13.94 -3.14
N ALA A 128 12.44 13.34 -3.14
CA ALA A 128 13.17 12.95 -4.33
C ALA A 128 13.56 11.48 -4.25
N GLY A 129 13.62 10.84 -5.40
CA GLY A 129 14.03 9.45 -5.51
C GLY A 129 14.76 9.17 -6.81
N SER A 130 15.08 7.89 -7.00
CA SER A 130 15.72 7.37 -8.19
C SER A 130 15.25 5.96 -8.50
N PHE A 131 15.37 5.58 -9.77
CA PHE A 131 15.08 4.25 -10.29
C PHE A 131 16.07 3.92 -11.41
N ASP A 132 16.10 2.66 -11.85
CA ASP A 132 16.94 2.25 -12.97
C ASP A 132 16.39 2.81 -14.30
N PRO A 133 17.10 3.76 -14.96
CA PRO A 133 16.63 4.40 -16.18
C PRO A 133 16.46 3.44 -17.35
N ALA A 134 17.10 2.26 -17.33
CA ALA A 134 16.93 1.24 -18.36
C ALA A 134 15.48 0.74 -18.47
N TRP A 135 14.69 0.89 -17.40
CA TRP A 135 13.29 0.49 -17.39
C TRP A 135 12.32 1.56 -17.86
N PHE A 136 12.75 2.81 -18.06
CA PHE A 136 11.84 3.94 -18.26
C PHE A 136 10.77 3.68 -19.33
N ASP A 137 11.17 3.20 -20.51
CA ASP A 137 10.23 2.94 -21.62
C ASP A 137 9.28 1.76 -21.38
N ARG A 138 9.53 0.95 -20.34
CA ARG A 138 8.65 -0.14 -19.90
C ARG A 138 7.72 0.24 -18.75
N ILE A 139 7.99 1.33 -18.04
CA ILE A 139 7.16 1.75 -16.91
C ILE A 139 5.83 2.28 -17.46
N GLN A 140 4.74 1.60 -17.10
CA GLN A 140 3.39 2.01 -17.48
C GLN A 140 2.45 2.17 -16.31
N SER A 141 2.80 1.60 -15.15
CA SER A 141 2.05 1.75 -13.93
C SER A 141 2.99 1.87 -12.74
N MET A 142 2.44 2.37 -11.64
CA MET A 142 3.14 2.40 -10.37
C MET A 142 2.19 1.89 -9.29
N ARG A 143 2.71 1.03 -8.42
CA ARG A 143 2.03 0.57 -7.21
C ARG A 143 2.64 1.26 -6.00
N LEU A 144 1.78 1.83 -5.16
CA LEU A 144 2.15 2.48 -3.93
C LEU A 144 1.61 1.70 -2.74
N THR A 145 2.50 1.02 -2.02
CA THR A 145 2.15 0.38 -0.74
C THR A 145 2.36 1.39 0.37
N SER A 146 1.40 1.53 1.28
CA SER A 146 1.45 2.55 2.34
C SER A 146 1.10 1.98 3.71
N HIS A 147 1.63 2.63 4.75
CA HIS A 147 1.32 2.36 6.15
C HIS A 147 1.31 3.66 6.96
N CYS A 148 0.51 3.63 8.00
CA CYS A 148 0.49 4.47 9.19
C CYS A 148 0.01 3.50 10.29
#